data_AF-A0A7S3K4N2-F1
#
_entry.id   AF-A0A7S3K4N2-F1
#
_cell.length_a   1.000
_cell.length_b   1.000
_cell.length_c   1.000
_cell.angle_alpha   90.00
_cell.angle_beta   90.00
_cell.angle_gamma   90.00
#
_symmetry.space_group_name_H-M   'P 1'
#
loop_
_entity.id
_entity.type
_entity.pdbx_description
1 polymer ?
#
loop_
_entity_poly.entity_id
_entity_poly.type
_entity_poly.pdbx_seq_one_letter_code
_entity_poly.pdbx_strand_id
1 'polypeptide(L)'
;AAIVAIAKNCSCLKKLDASNCKFTTLPRSIVPLMRRGLKVSIFNNPLQEPPEEIVQNGPDAIKRYFDELDRGLVISKQLKLVLIGDGGAGKTSLRNALARREDPKQTKDARTILLDLERVKINEKLELNIFDFGGQREYLASQLPYIKGPDLYFLVVPADNATDEHFERLVERFFILLQARAPNAVLVPVLTKIDLVQDHIAKERRAWLHDKAHAWLEDARLSAEKRQVKLSPLRLHEVVYGVSVDRTETIDELCNAIVTLAGPPLLPTVGQKIPQSWISVWKLLGAVAEFGNEEVALTAIHEETVRPLSEVDVASVDGAYRSEDELRELWQEKLQGDLEIFNDALRLLEAQGGVYVDCCIVFLQPDFVSKIVKALLNHKLAEYVKSPNQLYEALHDFGLRGNEIAKFKQSLERYVEHGDLRGDLLSFLWRDLRIRSQDYENIIRM
;
A
#
# COMPACT_ATOMS: atom_id res chain seq x y z
N ALA A 1 -28.91 1.51 -12.65
CA ALA A 1 -30.17 1.39 -13.43
C ALA A 1 -30.17 2.24 -14.70
N ALA A 2 -29.88 3.55 -14.61
CA ALA A 2 -29.93 4.48 -15.76
C ALA A 2 -29.05 4.06 -16.96
N ILE A 3 -27.79 3.66 -16.72
CA ILE A 3 -26.87 3.16 -17.76
C ILE A 3 -27.50 2.03 -18.59
N VAL A 4 -28.10 1.05 -17.91
CA VAL A 4 -28.67 -0.14 -18.56
C VAL A 4 -29.94 0.24 -19.32
N ALA A 5 -30.76 1.13 -18.79
CA ALA A 5 -31.95 1.61 -19.48
C ALA A 5 -31.57 2.33 -20.79
N ILE A 6 -30.57 3.21 -20.76
CA ILE A 6 -30.06 3.91 -21.93
C ILE A 6 -29.52 2.92 -22.96
N ALA A 7 -28.68 1.98 -22.53
CA ALA A 7 -28.07 1.00 -23.42
C ALA A 7 -29.09 0.01 -24.02
N LYS A 8 -30.16 -0.33 -23.29
CA LYS A 8 -31.25 -1.18 -23.80
C LYS A 8 -32.13 -0.45 -24.81
N ASN A 9 -32.39 0.84 -24.61
CA ASN A 9 -33.24 1.63 -25.49
C ASN A 9 -32.51 2.12 -26.76
N CYS A 10 -31.18 2.17 -26.74
CA CYS A 10 -30.37 2.59 -27.88
C CYS A 10 -29.62 1.40 -28.49
N SER A 11 -30.28 0.65 -29.38
CA SER A 11 -29.71 -0.55 -30.03
C SER A 11 -28.46 -0.29 -30.88
N CYS A 12 -28.23 0.95 -31.31
CA CYS A 12 -27.03 1.36 -32.06
C CYS A 12 -25.88 1.90 -31.19
N LEU A 13 -26.03 1.93 -29.86
CA LEU A 13 -25.04 2.51 -28.95
C LEU A 13 -23.79 1.63 -28.88
N LYS A 14 -22.64 2.18 -29.31
CA LYS A 14 -21.33 1.48 -29.30
C LYS A 14 -20.42 1.90 -28.15
N LYS A 15 -20.60 3.13 -27.65
CA LYS A 15 -19.79 3.72 -26.58
C LYS A 15 -20.70 4.48 -25.63
N LEU A 16 -20.46 4.34 -24.34
CA LEU A 16 -21.11 5.11 -23.29
C LEU A 16 -20.06 5.61 -22.31
N ASP A 17 -19.99 6.91 -22.12
CA ASP A 17 -19.16 7.51 -21.08
C ASP A 17 -20.02 7.79 -19.84
N ALA A 18 -19.69 7.08 -18.77
CA ALA A 18 -20.31 7.16 -17.45
C ALA A 18 -19.24 7.51 -16.38
N SER A 19 -18.15 8.15 -16.79
CA SER A 19 -17.06 8.55 -15.90
C SER A 19 -17.47 9.74 -15.03
N ASN A 20 -17.00 9.80 -13.78
CA ASN A 20 -17.28 10.90 -12.83
C ASN A 20 -18.78 11.09 -12.50
N CYS A 21 -19.56 10.00 -12.49
CA CYS A 21 -21.01 10.03 -12.21
C CYS A 21 -21.37 9.64 -10.76
N LYS A 22 -20.37 9.47 -9.89
CA LYS A 22 -20.53 9.06 -8.48
C LYS A 22 -21.26 7.71 -8.32
N PHE A 23 -21.12 6.81 -9.30
CA PHE A 23 -21.70 5.48 -9.18
C PHE A 23 -20.96 4.66 -8.13
N THR A 24 -21.73 4.06 -7.21
CA THR A 24 -21.21 3.08 -6.25
C THR A 24 -21.45 1.65 -6.68
N THR A 25 -22.34 1.44 -7.67
CA THR A 25 -22.71 0.10 -8.13
C THR A 25 -22.81 0.05 -9.65
N LEU A 26 -22.41 -1.09 -10.22
CA LEU A 26 -22.64 -1.42 -11.61
C LEU A 26 -23.49 -2.70 -11.67
N PRO A 27 -24.70 -2.66 -12.26
CA PRO A 27 -25.59 -3.80 -12.22
C PRO A 27 -25.11 -4.94 -13.13
N ARG A 28 -25.26 -6.20 -12.70
CA ARG A 28 -24.95 -7.43 -13.46
C ARG A 28 -25.48 -7.42 -14.90
N SER A 29 -26.64 -6.78 -15.12
CA SER A 29 -27.26 -6.61 -16.45
C SER A 29 -26.44 -5.81 -17.47
N ILE A 30 -25.32 -5.18 -17.09
CA ILE A 30 -24.38 -4.53 -18.01
C ILE A 30 -23.56 -5.54 -18.81
N VAL A 31 -23.29 -6.72 -18.24
CA VAL A 31 -22.39 -7.73 -18.82
C VAL A 31 -22.80 -8.15 -20.23
N PRO A 32 -24.08 -8.50 -20.51
CA PRO A 32 -24.48 -8.87 -21.86
C PRO A 32 -24.33 -7.73 -22.87
N LEU A 33 -24.46 -6.48 -22.42
CA LEU A 33 -24.30 -5.30 -23.29
C LEU A 33 -22.83 -5.11 -23.67
N MET A 34 -21.92 -5.24 -22.70
CA MET A 34 -20.47 -5.17 -22.94
C MET A 34 -20.00 -6.28 -23.88
N ARG A 35 -20.49 -7.52 -23.69
CA ARG A 35 -20.17 -8.65 -24.59
C ARG A 35 -20.69 -8.46 -26.01
N ARG A 36 -21.76 -7.69 -26.20
CA ARG A 36 -22.27 -7.30 -27.53
C ARG A 36 -21.47 -6.16 -28.18
N GLY A 37 -20.43 -5.66 -27.52
CA GLY A 37 -19.53 -4.64 -28.06
C GLY A 37 -19.74 -3.22 -27.51
N LEU A 38 -20.62 -3.02 -26.52
CA LEU A 38 -20.74 -1.72 -25.86
C LEU A 38 -19.49 -1.43 -25.02
N LYS A 39 -18.74 -0.39 -25.38
CA LYS A 39 -17.64 0.12 -24.56
C LYS A 39 -18.18 1.10 -23.52
N VAL A 40 -18.11 0.73 -22.24
CA VAL A 40 -18.55 1.59 -21.13
C VAL A 40 -17.31 2.13 -20.41
N SER A 41 -17.17 3.45 -20.40
CA SER A 41 -16.16 4.13 -19.59
C SER A 41 -16.76 4.46 -18.23
N ILE A 42 -16.16 3.99 -17.14
CA ILE A 42 -16.66 4.23 -15.78
C ILE A 42 -15.58 4.80 -14.84
N PHE A 43 -14.54 5.42 -15.39
CA PHE A 43 -13.44 5.97 -14.60
C PHE A 43 -13.92 7.00 -13.57
N ASN A 44 -13.20 7.11 -12.46
CA ASN A 44 -13.48 8.06 -11.37
C ASN A 44 -14.91 7.91 -10.81
N ASN A 45 -15.34 6.67 -10.55
CA ASN A 45 -16.56 6.39 -9.80
C ASN A 45 -16.17 5.60 -8.53
N PRO A 46 -16.75 5.91 -7.36
CA PRO A 46 -16.44 5.22 -6.10
C PRO A 46 -17.14 3.84 -6.04
N LEU A 47 -16.77 2.95 -6.96
CA LEU A 47 -17.40 1.65 -7.15
C LEU A 47 -17.11 0.71 -5.98
N GLN A 48 -18.18 0.19 -5.40
CA GLN A 48 -18.16 -0.78 -4.31
C GLN A 48 -18.66 -2.16 -4.77
N GLU A 49 -19.60 -2.20 -5.73
CA GLU A 49 -20.18 -3.45 -6.23
C GLU A 49 -20.41 -3.41 -7.76
N PRO A 50 -19.56 -4.07 -8.57
CA PRO A 50 -18.27 -4.67 -8.21
C PRO A 50 -17.19 -3.60 -7.95
N PRO A 51 -16.08 -3.96 -7.26
CA PRO A 51 -14.89 -3.11 -7.15
C PRO A 51 -14.34 -2.68 -8.52
N GLU A 52 -13.65 -1.53 -8.57
CA GLU A 52 -13.12 -0.97 -9.82
C GLU A 52 -12.13 -1.93 -10.50
N GLU A 53 -11.30 -2.60 -9.71
CA GLU A 53 -10.30 -3.59 -10.14
C GLU A 53 -10.94 -4.72 -10.96
N ILE A 54 -12.15 -5.13 -10.55
CA ILE A 54 -12.90 -6.21 -11.20
C ILE A 54 -13.55 -5.70 -12.49
N VAL A 55 -13.99 -4.44 -12.52
CA VAL A 55 -14.52 -3.87 -13.77
C VAL A 55 -13.41 -3.70 -14.81
N GLN A 56 -12.20 -3.30 -14.38
CA GLN A 56 -11.06 -3.15 -15.28
C GLN A 56 -10.67 -4.48 -15.96
N ASN A 57 -10.96 -5.63 -15.33
CA ASN A 57 -10.77 -6.96 -15.92
C ASN A 57 -11.83 -7.35 -16.97
N GLY A 58 -12.84 -6.50 -17.17
CA GLY A 58 -13.83 -6.67 -18.22
C GLY A 58 -15.06 -7.49 -17.84
N PRO A 59 -15.93 -7.77 -18.82
CA PRO A 59 -17.28 -8.28 -18.56
C PRO A 59 -17.32 -9.69 -17.97
N ASP A 60 -16.29 -10.51 -18.21
CA ASP A 60 -16.24 -11.88 -17.71
C ASP A 60 -15.89 -11.91 -16.22
N ALA A 61 -14.96 -11.06 -15.77
CA ALA A 61 -14.69 -10.86 -14.35
C ALA A 61 -15.89 -10.28 -13.60
N ILE A 62 -16.59 -9.29 -14.17
CA ILE A 62 -17.84 -8.77 -13.60
C ILE A 62 -18.88 -9.88 -13.46
N LYS A 63 -19.04 -10.74 -14.48
CA LYS A 63 -19.97 -11.87 -14.39
C LYS A 63 -19.58 -12.83 -13.28
N ARG A 64 -18.31 -13.28 -13.25
CA ARG A 64 -17.80 -14.21 -12.23
C ARG A 64 -18.00 -13.64 -10.84
N TYR A 65 -17.66 -12.37 -10.62
CA TYR A 65 -17.87 -11.71 -9.33
C TYR A 65 -19.31 -11.87 -8.85
N PHE A 66 -20.31 -11.55 -9.69
CA PHE A 66 -21.71 -11.72 -9.31
C PHE A 66 -22.11 -13.19 -9.12
N ASP A 67 -21.63 -14.10 -9.98
CA ASP A 67 -21.90 -15.54 -9.85
C ASP A 67 -21.34 -16.10 -8.53
N GLU A 68 -20.16 -15.65 -8.11
CA GLU A 68 -19.52 -16.06 -6.86
C GLU A 68 -20.16 -15.41 -5.63
N LEU A 69 -20.64 -14.16 -5.73
CA LEU A 69 -21.42 -13.54 -4.66
C LEU A 69 -22.72 -14.31 -4.37
N ASP A 70 -23.37 -14.88 -5.39
CA ASP A 70 -24.58 -15.69 -5.23
C ASP A 70 -24.32 -16.97 -4.38
N ARG A 71 -23.05 -17.42 -4.32
CA ARG A 71 -22.63 -18.61 -3.56
C ARG A 71 -22.23 -18.31 -2.11
N GLY A 72 -22.10 -17.03 -1.75
CA GLY A 72 -21.73 -16.58 -0.42
C GLY A 72 -20.78 -15.39 -0.47
N LEU A 73 -20.84 -14.54 0.56
CA LEU A 73 -20.02 -13.33 0.63
C LEU A 73 -19.62 -12.96 2.05
N VAL A 74 -18.54 -12.19 2.14
CA VAL A 74 -18.08 -11.47 3.33
C VAL A 74 -18.04 -9.98 3.01
N ILE A 75 -18.24 -9.13 4.02
CA ILE A 75 -18.09 -7.68 3.87
C ILE A 75 -16.68 -7.27 4.28
N SER A 76 -15.97 -6.60 3.37
CA SER A 76 -14.65 -6.03 3.66
C SER A 76 -14.74 -4.97 4.75
N LYS A 77 -13.86 -5.08 5.74
CA LYS A 77 -13.66 -4.08 6.81
C LYS A 77 -12.31 -3.39 6.69
N GLN A 78 -11.56 -3.66 5.63
CA GLN A 78 -10.19 -3.21 5.50
C GLN A 78 -10.09 -1.86 4.83
N LEU A 79 -9.22 -1.02 5.36
CA LEU A 79 -8.89 0.28 4.80
C LEU A 79 -7.38 0.48 4.81
N LYS A 80 -6.81 0.76 3.64
CA LYS A 80 -5.42 1.18 3.52
C LYS A 80 -5.27 2.64 3.97
N LEU A 81 -4.38 2.86 4.93
CA LEU A 81 -3.99 4.18 5.41
C LEU A 81 -2.50 4.39 5.15
N VAL A 82 -2.15 5.45 4.44
CA VAL A 82 -0.76 5.82 4.16
C VAL A 82 -0.37 7.07 4.96
N LEU A 83 0.65 6.96 5.81
CA LEU A 83 1.19 8.08 6.55
C LEU A 83 2.30 8.77 5.74
N ILE A 84 2.08 10.04 5.38
CA ILE A 84 3.08 10.89 4.73
C ILE A 84 3.39 12.11 5.60
N GLY A 85 4.58 12.68 5.43
CA GLY A 85 5.04 13.78 6.26
C GLY A 85 6.55 13.71 6.46
N ASP A 86 7.14 14.83 6.86
CA ASP A 86 8.60 14.95 6.92
C ASP A 86 9.23 14.06 8.02
N GLY A 87 10.56 13.90 7.97
CA GLY A 87 11.31 13.20 9.00
C GLY A 87 11.02 13.76 10.40
N GLY A 88 10.67 12.90 11.36
CA GLY A 88 10.39 13.34 12.73
C GLY A 88 9.04 14.06 12.93
N ALA A 89 8.14 14.05 11.93
CA ALA A 89 6.80 14.61 12.06
C ALA A 89 5.89 13.85 13.07
N GLY A 90 6.27 12.64 13.50
CA GLY A 90 5.49 11.86 14.48
C GLY A 90 4.60 10.76 13.86
N LYS A 91 4.88 10.32 12.63
CA LYS A 91 4.14 9.25 11.94
C LYS A 91 4.14 7.92 12.70
N THR A 92 5.32 7.45 13.10
CA THR A 92 5.49 6.21 13.88
C THR A 92 4.81 6.28 15.24
N SER A 93 4.88 7.44 15.92
CA SER A 93 4.19 7.64 17.19
C SER A 93 2.67 7.68 17.02
N LEU A 94 2.19 8.29 15.92
CA LEU A 94 0.77 8.28 15.56
C LEU A 94 0.28 6.86 15.27
N ARG A 95 1.03 6.07 14.48
CA ARG A 95 0.74 4.64 14.24
C ARG A 95 0.64 3.87 15.56
N ASN A 96 1.64 4.01 16.44
CA ASN A 96 1.64 3.35 17.74
C ASN A 96 0.44 3.77 18.62
N ALA A 97 0.04 5.04 18.56
CA ALA A 97 -1.10 5.55 19.31
C ALA A 97 -2.44 5.02 18.76
N LEU A 98 -2.61 4.96 17.43
CA LEU A 98 -3.75 4.31 16.79
C LEU A 98 -3.83 2.82 17.16
N ALA A 99 -2.68 2.15 17.27
CA ALA A 99 -2.55 0.77 17.72
C ALA A 99 -2.72 0.59 19.25
N ARG A 100 -2.98 1.65 20.02
CA ARG A 100 -3.17 1.63 21.48
C ARG A 100 -1.99 1.01 22.24
N ARG A 101 -0.75 1.23 21.78
CA ARG A 101 0.44 0.76 22.50
C ARG A 101 0.64 1.56 23.79
N GLU A 102 1.16 0.89 24.82
CA GLU A 102 1.41 1.50 26.15
C GLU A 102 2.39 2.68 26.08
N ASP A 103 3.42 2.59 25.24
CA ASP A 103 4.35 3.69 24.96
C ASP A 103 4.36 4.03 23.46
N PRO A 104 3.54 5.00 23.02
CA PRO A 104 3.52 5.43 21.63
C PRO A 104 4.79 6.14 21.18
N LYS A 105 5.54 6.75 22.11
CA LYS A 105 6.76 7.51 21.82
C LYS A 105 7.98 6.61 21.66
N GLN A 106 7.96 5.42 22.25
CA GLN A 106 9.01 4.42 22.07
C GLN A 106 9.03 3.93 20.62
N THR A 107 9.92 4.53 19.85
CA THR A 107 10.36 4.00 18.57
C THR A 107 11.54 3.08 18.85
N LYS A 108 11.47 1.79 18.50
CA LYS A 108 12.66 0.92 18.51
C LYS A 108 13.80 1.69 17.84
N ASP A 109 14.99 1.73 18.44
CA ASP A 109 16.13 2.64 18.20
C ASP A 109 16.67 2.81 16.76
N ALA A 110 15.99 2.31 15.74
CA ALA A 110 16.19 2.69 14.35
C ALA A 110 15.09 3.66 13.95
N ARG A 111 15.45 4.90 13.53
CA ARG A 111 14.56 5.72 12.67
C ARG A 111 13.87 4.78 11.68
N THR A 112 12.56 4.90 11.42
CA THR A 112 11.91 4.09 10.37
C THR A 112 12.65 4.33 9.05
N ILE A 113 13.48 3.37 8.65
CA ILE A 113 14.44 3.54 7.54
C ILE A 113 13.72 3.38 6.20
N LEU A 114 12.48 2.87 6.14
CA LEU A 114 11.81 2.74 4.84
C LEU A 114 10.27 2.67 4.91
N LEU A 115 9.73 1.54 5.35
CA LEU A 115 8.30 1.28 5.55
C LEU A 115 8.15 0.31 6.72
N ASP A 116 7.23 0.60 7.60
CA ASP A 116 6.65 -0.38 8.52
C ASP A 116 5.15 -0.52 8.18
N LEU A 117 4.69 -1.76 8.00
CA LEU A 117 3.28 -2.07 7.80
C LEU A 117 2.71 -2.66 9.09
N GLU A 118 1.58 -2.14 9.54
CA GLU A 118 0.87 -2.69 10.69
C GLU A 118 -0.62 -2.71 10.45
N ARG A 119 -1.28 -3.79 10.89
CA ARG A 119 -2.73 -3.90 10.91
C ARG A 119 -3.27 -3.45 12.27
N VAL A 120 -4.21 -2.52 12.26
CA VAL A 120 -4.78 -1.93 13.47
C VAL A 120 -6.29 -2.00 13.42
N LYS A 121 -6.89 -2.71 14.38
CA LYS A 121 -8.34 -2.74 14.57
C LYS A 121 -8.78 -1.47 15.30
N ILE A 122 -9.55 -0.62 14.61
CA ILE A 122 -10.08 0.63 15.19
C ILE A 122 -11.36 0.34 15.96
N ASN A 123 -12.23 -0.51 15.41
CA ASN A 123 -13.43 -1.04 16.06
C ASN A 123 -13.87 -2.36 15.38
N GLU A 124 -15.02 -2.89 15.75
CA GLU A 124 -15.58 -4.13 15.16
C GLU A 124 -15.88 -4.03 13.65
N LYS A 125 -15.96 -2.81 13.10
CA LYS A 125 -16.37 -2.52 11.72
C LYS A 125 -15.21 -2.12 10.82
N LEU A 126 -14.05 -1.76 11.37
CA LEU A 126 -12.94 -1.18 10.61
C LEU A 126 -11.57 -1.65 11.11
N GLU A 127 -10.77 -2.10 10.15
CA GLU A 127 -9.38 -2.47 10.31
C GLU A 127 -8.52 -1.66 9.33
N LEU A 128 -7.44 -1.06 9.84
CA LEU A 128 -6.52 -0.26 9.05
C LEU A 128 -5.27 -1.07 8.70
N ASN A 129 -4.92 -1.08 7.42
CA ASN A 129 -3.59 -1.45 6.94
C ASN A 129 -2.75 -0.16 6.90
N ILE A 130 -1.97 0.12 7.95
CA ILE A 130 -1.21 1.36 8.09
C ILE A 130 0.18 1.20 7.47
N PHE A 131 0.48 2.04 6.49
CA PHE A 131 1.80 2.18 5.86
C PHE A 131 2.52 3.39 6.47
N ASP A 132 3.51 3.13 7.33
CA ASP A 132 4.35 4.17 7.96
C ASP A 132 5.69 4.31 7.23
N PHE A 133 5.83 5.37 6.44
CA PHE A 133 7.03 5.63 5.66
C PHE A 133 8.10 6.41 6.44
N GLY A 134 9.37 6.10 6.20
CA GLY A 134 10.48 6.94 6.63
C GLY A 134 10.38 8.34 6.02
N GLY A 135 10.51 9.41 6.80
CA GLY A 135 10.37 10.78 6.27
C GLY A 135 11.57 11.31 5.47
N GLN A 136 12.64 10.53 5.32
CA GLN A 136 13.87 10.96 4.67
C GLN A 136 13.72 10.97 3.14
N ARG A 137 14.30 11.97 2.46
CA ARG A 137 14.10 12.20 1.02
C ARG A 137 14.72 11.10 0.17
N GLU A 138 15.81 10.55 0.66
CA GLU A 138 16.61 9.48 0.09
C GLU A 138 15.79 8.20 -0.12
N TYR A 139 14.73 8.04 0.66
CA TYR A 139 13.85 6.88 0.59
C TYR A 139 12.62 7.09 -0.30
N LEU A 140 12.40 8.28 -0.86
CA LEU A 140 11.20 8.58 -1.64
C LEU A 140 10.94 7.55 -2.75
N ALA A 141 11.97 7.15 -3.49
CA ALA A 141 11.86 6.18 -4.58
C ALA A 141 11.26 4.84 -4.11
N SER A 142 11.64 4.37 -2.92
CA SER A 142 11.12 3.12 -2.33
C SER A 142 9.66 3.22 -1.85
N GLN A 143 9.12 4.43 -1.71
CA GLN A 143 7.75 4.68 -1.24
C GLN A 143 6.78 4.79 -2.42
N LEU A 144 7.26 5.19 -3.60
CA LEU A 144 6.46 5.36 -4.81
C LEU A 144 5.64 4.13 -5.24
N PRO A 145 6.08 2.88 -5.02
CA PRO A 145 5.27 1.70 -5.27
C PRO A 145 3.96 1.65 -4.49
N TYR A 146 3.94 2.22 -3.29
CA TYR A 146 2.82 2.16 -2.35
C TYR A 146 1.91 3.38 -2.37
N ILE A 147 2.44 4.51 -2.85
CA ILE A 147 1.68 5.76 -3.07
C ILE A 147 0.99 5.65 -4.43
N LYS A 148 -0.18 5.02 -4.43
CA LYS A 148 -1.03 4.77 -5.60
C LYS A 148 -2.50 4.82 -5.16
N GLY A 149 -3.40 5.06 -6.12
CA GLY A 149 -4.84 4.89 -5.94
C GLY A 149 -5.53 5.96 -5.06
N PRO A 150 -6.87 5.93 -5.01
CA PRO A 150 -7.70 6.82 -4.21
C PRO A 150 -7.80 6.40 -2.74
N ASP A 151 -6.66 6.02 -2.13
CA ASP A 151 -6.57 5.57 -0.73
C ASP A 151 -6.72 6.72 0.29
N LEU A 152 -6.76 6.38 1.58
CA LEU A 152 -6.67 7.34 2.67
C LEU A 152 -5.21 7.69 2.96
N TYR A 153 -4.89 8.98 2.96
CA TYR A 153 -3.58 9.51 3.27
C TYR A 153 -3.67 10.48 4.45
N PHE A 154 -2.78 10.32 5.42
CA PHE A 154 -2.58 11.31 6.48
C PHE A 154 -1.35 12.13 6.19
N LEU A 155 -1.53 13.45 5.99
CA LEU A 155 -0.42 14.39 5.98
C LEU A 155 -0.10 14.80 7.41
N VAL A 156 0.97 14.23 7.95
CA VAL A 156 1.42 14.45 9.32
C VAL A 156 2.37 15.64 9.37
N VAL A 157 1.97 16.69 10.07
CA VAL A 157 2.72 17.94 10.23
C VAL A 157 2.89 18.24 11.72
N PRO A 158 4.12 18.45 12.23
CA PRO A 158 4.32 18.72 13.65
C PRO A 158 4.07 20.20 13.98
N ALA A 159 3.34 20.46 15.07
CA ALA A 159 2.86 21.79 15.45
C ALA A 159 3.99 22.80 15.76
N ASP A 160 5.13 22.30 16.25
CA ASP A 160 6.33 23.09 16.57
C ASP A 160 6.98 23.73 15.32
N ASN A 161 6.77 23.17 14.14
CA ASN A 161 7.40 23.63 12.89
C ASN A 161 6.40 24.11 11.82
N ALA A 162 5.09 24.11 12.11
CA ALA A 162 4.03 24.44 11.15
C ALA A 162 3.95 25.96 10.86
N THR A 163 4.94 26.48 10.15
CA THR A 163 5.12 27.91 9.78
C THR A 163 5.28 28.07 8.27
N ASP A 164 5.07 29.28 7.76
CA ASP A 164 5.27 29.61 6.34
C ASP A 164 6.67 29.28 5.83
N GLU A 165 7.70 29.49 6.65
CA GLU A 165 9.10 29.15 6.34
C GLU A 165 9.27 27.67 5.96
N HIS A 166 8.46 26.79 6.52
CA HIS A 166 8.55 25.35 6.31
C HIS A 166 7.46 24.79 5.38
N PHE A 167 6.61 25.65 4.78
CA PHE A 167 5.48 25.22 3.95
C PHE A 167 5.90 24.27 2.83
N GLU A 168 6.95 24.61 2.08
CA GLU A 168 7.42 23.80 0.94
C GLU A 168 7.81 22.37 1.38
N ARG A 169 8.53 22.29 2.52
CA ARG A 169 9.03 21.04 3.09
C ARG A 169 7.92 20.19 3.69
N LEU A 170 7.03 20.80 4.47
CA LEU A 170 6.04 20.09 5.29
C LEU A 170 4.75 19.77 4.55
N VAL A 171 4.39 20.58 3.54
CA VAL A 171 3.09 20.50 2.87
C VAL A 171 3.27 20.34 1.36
N GLU A 172 3.83 21.35 0.68
CA GLU A 172 3.82 21.43 -0.79
C GLU A 172 4.42 20.20 -1.46
N ARG A 173 5.59 19.75 -1.01
CA ARG A 173 6.26 18.55 -1.53
C ARG A 173 5.34 17.33 -1.55
N PHE A 174 4.55 17.13 -0.50
CA PHE A 174 3.65 15.97 -0.38
C PHE A 174 2.41 16.13 -1.25
N PHE A 175 1.89 17.35 -1.39
CA PHE A 175 0.79 17.63 -2.33
C PHE A 175 1.23 17.39 -3.78
N ILE A 176 2.42 17.84 -4.17
CA ILE A 176 2.99 17.55 -5.50
C ILE A 176 3.13 16.03 -5.72
N LEU A 177 3.68 15.32 -4.73
CA LEU A 177 3.86 13.87 -4.78
C LEU A 177 2.53 13.14 -4.98
N LEU A 178 1.54 13.44 -4.15
CA LEU A 178 0.21 12.81 -4.24
C LEU A 178 -0.49 13.18 -5.54
N GLN A 179 -0.43 14.44 -5.96
CA GLN A 179 -1.09 14.87 -7.19
C GLN A 179 -0.51 14.16 -8.43
N ALA A 180 0.79 13.84 -8.42
CA ALA A 180 1.47 13.12 -9.49
C ALA A 180 1.25 11.59 -9.46
N ARG A 181 1.08 10.99 -8.27
CA ARG A 181 1.13 9.52 -8.09
C ARG A 181 -0.18 8.88 -7.65
N ALA A 182 -0.97 9.60 -6.86
CA ALA A 182 -2.22 9.16 -6.27
C ALA A 182 -3.33 10.22 -6.52
N PRO A 183 -3.67 10.49 -7.80
CA PRO A 183 -4.82 11.35 -8.10
C PRO A 183 -6.09 10.81 -7.42
N ASN A 184 -6.96 11.70 -6.96
CA ASN A 184 -8.15 11.36 -6.16
C ASN A 184 -7.88 10.77 -4.76
N ALA A 185 -6.64 10.77 -4.26
CA ALA A 185 -6.34 10.42 -2.88
C ALA A 185 -7.22 11.20 -1.89
N VAL A 186 -7.72 10.53 -0.85
CA VAL A 186 -8.40 11.18 0.28
C VAL A 186 -7.33 11.64 1.25
N LEU A 187 -7.14 12.95 1.37
CA LEU A 187 -6.08 13.53 2.18
C LEU A 187 -6.66 14.14 3.47
N VAL A 188 -6.23 13.65 4.62
CA VAL A 188 -6.58 14.21 5.93
C VAL A 188 -5.33 14.87 6.53
N PRO A 189 -5.32 16.19 6.75
CA PRO A 189 -4.23 16.84 7.44
C PRO A 189 -4.29 16.54 8.95
N VAL A 190 -3.17 16.12 9.51
CA VAL A 190 -3.03 15.80 10.93
C VAL A 190 -1.89 16.61 11.53
N LEU A 191 -2.23 17.52 12.43
CA LEU A 191 -1.27 18.34 13.16
C LEU A 191 -0.82 17.61 14.44
N THR A 192 0.38 17.04 14.45
CA THR A 192 0.90 16.29 15.61
C THR A 192 1.64 17.17 16.59
N LYS A 193 1.98 16.63 17.77
CA LYS A 193 2.78 17.29 18.81
C LYS A 193 2.15 18.59 19.32
N ILE A 194 0.82 18.66 19.34
CA ILE A 194 0.11 19.85 19.83
C ILE A 194 0.39 20.13 21.31
N ASP A 195 0.86 19.13 22.05
CA ASP A 195 1.32 19.23 23.43
C ASP A 195 2.61 20.04 23.62
N LEU A 196 3.44 20.16 22.57
CA LEU A 196 4.70 20.91 22.63
C LEU A 196 4.52 22.43 22.48
N VAL A 197 3.32 22.87 22.15
CA VAL A 197 2.97 24.29 21.98
C VAL A 197 1.78 24.64 22.86
N GLN A 198 1.57 25.92 23.11
CA GLN A 198 0.39 26.37 23.85
C GLN A 198 -0.88 26.15 23.03
N ASP A 199 -2.03 25.89 23.67
CA ASP A 199 -3.27 25.54 22.96
C ASP A 199 -3.73 26.61 21.96
N HIS A 200 -3.50 27.90 22.25
CA HIS A 200 -3.83 28.97 21.30
C HIS A 200 -2.94 28.92 20.05
N ILE A 201 -1.65 28.61 20.23
CA ILE A 201 -0.71 28.40 19.11
C ILE A 201 -1.13 27.16 18.33
N ALA A 202 -1.48 26.05 18.99
CA ALA A 202 -1.97 24.86 18.29
C ALA A 202 -3.19 25.17 17.40
N LYS A 203 -4.13 25.99 17.87
CA LYS A 203 -5.29 26.45 17.06
C LYS A 203 -4.85 27.27 15.84
N GLU A 204 -3.94 28.21 16.02
CA GLU A 204 -3.37 29.00 14.91
C GLU A 204 -2.66 28.09 13.89
N ARG A 205 -1.88 27.11 14.35
CA ARG A 205 -1.17 26.15 13.50
C ARG A 205 -2.12 25.22 12.74
N ARG A 206 -3.26 24.84 13.33
CA ARG A 206 -4.33 24.09 12.63
C ARG A 206 -4.94 24.94 11.51
N ALA A 207 -5.29 26.20 11.81
CA ALA A 207 -5.83 27.13 10.81
C ALA A 207 -4.83 27.38 9.67
N TRP A 208 -3.55 27.57 10.00
CA TRP A 208 -2.48 27.69 9.02
C TRP A 208 -2.42 26.49 8.08
N LEU A 209 -2.43 25.25 8.61
CA LEU A 209 -2.34 24.04 7.79
C LEU A 209 -3.57 23.89 6.88
N HIS A 210 -4.75 24.19 7.41
CA HIS A 210 -5.99 24.24 6.64
C HIS A 210 -5.88 25.21 5.46
N ASP A 211 -5.58 26.48 5.75
CA ASP A 211 -5.58 27.54 4.75
C ASP A 211 -4.54 27.31 3.66
N LYS A 212 -3.34 26.83 4.04
CA LYS A 212 -2.27 26.52 3.10
C LYS A 212 -2.59 25.32 2.21
N ALA A 213 -3.21 24.28 2.77
CA ALA A 213 -3.65 23.12 2.01
C ALA A 213 -4.73 23.51 0.97
N HIS A 214 -5.71 24.32 1.38
CA HIS A 214 -6.77 24.79 0.50
C HIS A 214 -6.25 25.75 -0.59
N ALA A 215 -5.37 26.69 -0.23
CA ALA A 215 -4.76 27.60 -1.18
C ALA A 215 -3.98 26.85 -2.27
N TRP A 216 -3.18 25.84 -1.88
CA TRP A 216 -2.43 25.04 -2.85
C TRP A 216 -3.33 24.32 -3.85
N LEU A 217 -4.45 23.73 -3.38
CA LEU A 217 -5.39 23.03 -4.27
C LEU A 217 -6.08 23.97 -5.25
N GLU A 218 -6.42 25.18 -4.79
CA GLU A 218 -7.02 26.18 -5.66
C GLU A 218 -6.01 26.67 -6.72
N ASP A 219 -4.76 26.91 -6.33
CA ASP A 219 -3.68 27.28 -7.25
C ASP A 219 -3.41 26.17 -8.28
N ALA A 220 -3.43 24.91 -7.85
CA ALA A 220 -3.28 23.74 -8.73
C ALA A 220 -4.44 23.64 -9.72
N ARG A 221 -5.69 23.87 -9.27
CA ARG A 221 -6.90 23.88 -10.11
C ARG A 221 -6.82 24.98 -11.16
N LEU A 222 -6.55 26.21 -10.75
CA LEU A 222 -6.42 27.37 -11.65
C LEU A 222 -5.29 27.16 -12.67
N SER A 223 -4.16 26.59 -12.24
CA SER A 223 -3.04 26.25 -13.12
C SER A 223 -3.40 25.18 -14.15
N ALA A 224 -4.16 24.16 -13.76
CA ALA A 224 -4.63 23.12 -14.66
C ALA A 224 -5.62 23.68 -15.69
N GLU A 225 -6.55 24.54 -15.26
CA GLU A 225 -7.51 25.22 -16.15
C GLU A 225 -6.80 26.10 -17.17
N LYS A 226 -5.85 26.93 -16.73
CA LYS A 226 -5.04 27.77 -17.60
C LYS A 226 -4.26 26.97 -18.65
N ARG A 227 -3.80 25.77 -18.28
CA ARG A 227 -3.07 24.85 -19.17
C ARG A 227 -3.98 23.91 -19.97
N GLN A 228 -5.30 23.96 -19.77
CA GLN A 228 -6.28 23.05 -20.37
C GLN A 228 -5.95 21.56 -20.11
N VAL A 229 -5.39 21.26 -18.94
CA VAL A 229 -5.07 19.89 -18.53
C VAL A 229 -6.16 19.37 -17.61
N LYS A 230 -6.67 18.17 -17.90
CA LYS A 230 -7.59 17.48 -17.01
C LYS A 230 -6.84 16.98 -15.78
N LEU A 231 -7.03 17.66 -14.64
CA LEU A 231 -6.47 17.25 -13.34
C LEU A 231 -7.54 16.51 -12.54
N SER A 232 -7.20 15.33 -12.01
CA SER A 232 -7.99 14.65 -10.99
C SER A 232 -7.50 15.13 -9.61
N PRO A 233 -8.25 16.01 -8.93
CA PRO A 233 -7.75 16.68 -7.74
C PRO A 233 -7.65 15.74 -6.54
N LEU A 234 -6.79 16.09 -5.58
CA LEU A 234 -6.81 15.45 -4.26
C LEU A 234 -8.13 15.79 -3.55
N ARG A 235 -8.67 14.82 -2.81
CA ARG A 235 -9.89 14.99 -2.00
C ARG A 235 -9.48 15.34 -0.57
N LEU A 236 -9.23 16.62 -0.34
CA LEU A 236 -8.84 17.14 0.97
C LEU A 236 -10.02 17.15 1.92
N HIS A 237 -9.82 16.58 3.11
CA HIS A 237 -10.76 16.66 4.21
C HIS A 237 -10.71 18.05 4.85
N GLU A 238 -11.89 18.62 5.12
CA GLU A 238 -12.03 19.99 5.63
C GLU A 238 -11.47 20.16 7.05
N VAL A 239 -11.53 19.11 7.88
CA VAL A 239 -11.07 19.21 9.27
C VAL A 239 -9.60 18.86 9.39
N VAL A 240 -8.82 19.75 10.02
CA VAL A 240 -7.45 19.46 10.48
C VAL A 240 -7.49 18.93 11.91
N TYR A 241 -7.16 17.66 12.09
CA TYR A 241 -7.12 17.04 13.42
C TYR A 241 -5.80 17.35 14.08
N GLY A 242 -5.85 17.96 15.27
CA GLY A 242 -4.64 18.11 16.07
C GLY A 242 -4.53 17.02 17.12
N VAL A 243 -3.37 16.37 17.15
CA VAL A 243 -3.14 15.14 17.88
C VAL A 243 -1.94 15.27 18.80
N SER A 244 -2.10 14.78 20.01
CA SER A 244 -1.01 14.50 20.93
C SER A 244 -1.09 13.04 21.34
N VAL A 245 0.03 12.32 21.26
CA VAL A 245 0.07 10.92 21.71
C VAL A 245 -0.06 10.77 23.22
N ASP A 246 0.12 11.86 23.98
CA ASP A 246 -0.11 11.88 25.43
C ASP A 246 -1.57 12.17 25.80
N ARG A 247 -2.38 12.66 24.85
CA ARG A 247 -3.80 13.01 25.06
C ARG A 247 -4.69 12.03 24.30
N THR A 248 -5.16 10.99 24.99
CA THR A 248 -5.97 9.90 24.40
C THR A 248 -7.23 10.41 23.71
N GLU A 249 -7.87 11.45 24.23
CA GLU A 249 -9.05 12.08 23.63
C GLU A 249 -8.84 12.53 22.18
N THR A 250 -7.63 13.00 21.83
CA THR A 250 -7.32 13.48 20.49
C THR A 250 -7.13 12.34 19.50
N ILE A 251 -6.68 11.18 19.99
CA ILE A 251 -6.59 9.94 19.22
C ILE A 251 -7.99 9.36 19.01
N ASP A 252 -8.85 9.41 20.04
CA ASP A 252 -10.24 8.96 19.94
C ASP A 252 -11.03 9.78 18.91
N GLU A 253 -10.86 11.11 18.92
CA GLU A 253 -11.44 12.01 17.92
C GLU A 253 -11.00 11.61 16.50
N LEU A 254 -9.70 11.36 16.29
CA LEU A 254 -9.17 10.93 15.00
C LEU A 254 -9.72 9.55 14.58
N CYS A 255 -9.81 8.59 15.50
CA CYS A 255 -10.41 7.28 15.23
C CYS A 255 -11.88 7.41 14.80
N ASN A 256 -12.67 8.24 15.48
CA ASN A 256 -14.06 8.49 15.13
C ASN A 256 -14.21 9.17 13.76
N ALA A 257 -13.29 10.08 13.44
CA ALA A 257 -13.22 10.69 12.12
C ALA A 257 -12.94 9.66 11.02
N ILE A 258 -11.96 8.78 11.22
CA ILE A 258 -11.65 7.70 10.27
C ILE A 258 -12.88 6.82 10.02
N VAL A 259 -13.60 6.44 11.09
CA VAL A 259 -14.83 5.63 10.98
C VAL A 259 -15.92 6.38 10.22
N THR A 260 -16.03 7.69 10.38
CA THR A 260 -17.00 8.53 9.66
C THR A 260 -16.66 8.67 8.18
N LEU A 261 -15.35 8.70 7.85
CA LEU A 261 -14.85 8.77 6.48
C LEU A 261 -14.88 7.41 5.77
N ALA A 262 -14.95 6.30 6.53
CA ALA A 262 -14.91 4.95 6.00
C ALA A 262 -16.19 4.64 5.18
N GLY A 263 -16.01 4.40 3.88
CA GLY A 263 -17.08 4.02 2.96
C GLY A 263 -17.26 5.00 1.78
N PRO A 264 -18.13 4.67 0.82
CA PRO A 264 -18.43 5.54 -0.31
C PRO A 264 -19.07 6.87 0.12
N PRO A 265 -18.78 7.99 -0.57
CA PRO A 265 -18.04 8.08 -1.84
C PRO A 265 -16.52 8.23 -1.66
N LEU A 266 -16.01 8.36 -0.43
CA LEU A 266 -14.59 8.66 -0.20
C LEU A 266 -13.72 7.43 -0.32
N LEU A 267 -14.07 6.36 0.42
CA LEU A 267 -13.26 5.16 0.57
C LEU A 267 -14.12 3.93 0.22
N PRO A 268 -14.29 3.63 -1.08
CA PRO A 268 -15.21 2.60 -1.53
C PRO A 268 -14.77 1.17 -1.18
N THR A 269 -13.52 0.96 -0.72
CA THR A 269 -12.97 -0.32 -0.28
C THR A 269 -13.66 -0.88 0.96
N VAL A 270 -14.02 -0.02 1.91
CA VAL A 270 -14.76 -0.41 3.11
C VAL A 270 -16.20 -0.75 2.71
N GLY A 271 -16.68 -1.91 3.13
CA GLY A 271 -18.03 -2.39 2.83
C GLY A 271 -18.18 -3.13 1.50
N GLN A 272 -17.10 -3.32 0.73
CA GLN A 272 -17.13 -4.15 -0.49
C GLN A 272 -17.58 -5.57 -0.16
N LYS A 273 -18.45 -6.12 -1.01
CA LYS A 273 -18.82 -7.53 -0.93
C LYS A 273 -17.71 -8.35 -1.58
N ILE A 274 -17.12 -9.27 -0.82
CA ILE A 274 -16.08 -10.18 -1.28
C ILE A 274 -16.70 -11.58 -1.37
N PRO A 275 -16.62 -12.26 -2.52
CA PRO A 275 -17.11 -13.63 -2.63
C PRO A 275 -16.39 -14.59 -1.68
N GLN A 276 -17.13 -15.54 -1.10
CA GLN A 276 -16.57 -16.49 -0.14
C GLN A 276 -15.44 -17.35 -0.75
N SER A 277 -15.53 -17.68 -2.05
CA SER A 277 -14.51 -18.42 -2.77
C SER A 277 -13.16 -17.69 -2.85
N TRP A 278 -13.17 -16.35 -2.80
CA TRP A 278 -11.94 -15.55 -2.84
C TRP A 278 -11.22 -15.59 -1.50
N ILE A 279 -11.95 -15.76 -0.40
CA ILE A 279 -11.37 -15.98 0.93
C ILE A 279 -10.53 -17.27 0.94
N SER A 280 -10.90 -18.29 0.17
CA SER A 280 -10.10 -19.52 0.03
C SER A 280 -8.76 -19.27 -0.64
N VAL A 281 -8.72 -18.40 -1.67
CA VAL A 281 -7.46 -17.95 -2.28
C VAL A 281 -6.63 -17.21 -1.24
N TRP A 282 -7.23 -16.31 -0.48
CA TRP A 282 -6.51 -15.54 0.55
C TRP A 282 -6.01 -16.41 1.71
N LYS A 283 -6.68 -17.54 2.01
CA LYS A 283 -6.22 -18.56 2.95
C LYS A 283 -4.99 -19.30 2.41
N LEU A 284 -4.95 -19.64 1.12
CA LEU A 284 -3.74 -20.19 0.49
C LEU A 284 -2.58 -19.21 0.64
N LEU A 285 -2.78 -17.93 0.28
CA LEU A 285 -1.76 -16.90 0.41
C LEU A 285 -1.31 -16.74 1.87
N GLY A 286 -2.25 -16.77 2.82
CA GLY A 286 -1.98 -16.72 4.26
C GLY A 286 -1.12 -17.89 4.73
N ALA A 287 -1.45 -19.12 4.33
CA ALA A 287 -0.72 -20.32 4.70
C ALA A 287 0.72 -20.30 4.15
N VAL A 288 0.89 -19.95 2.87
CA VAL A 288 2.22 -19.81 2.27
C VAL A 288 3.04 -18.75 2.98
N ALA A 289 2.42 -17.63 3.37
CA ALA A 289 3.08 -16.58 4.10
C ALA A 289 3.51 -17.03 5.51
N GLU A 290 2.63 -17.71 6.23
CA GLU A 290 2.85 -18.17 7.60
C GLU A 290 3.96 -19.22 7.68
N PHE A 291 3.85 -20.26 6.85
CA PHE A 291 4.70 -21.45 6.96
C PHE A 291 5.95 -21.38 6.08
N GLY A 292 5.88 -20.71 4.93
CA GLY A 292 6.95 -20.71 3.91
C GLY A 292 7.15 -22.07 3.22
N ASN A 293 6.92 -23.18 3.91
CA ASN A 293 6.96 -24.52 3.31
C ASN A 293 5.62 -24.88 2.67
N GLU A 294 5.68 -25.33 1.41
CA GLU A 294 4.51 -25.70 0.61
C GLU A 294 3.72 -26.87 1.21
N GLU A 295 4.39 -27.96 1.61
CA GLU A 295 3.73 -29.16 2.13
C GLU A 295 3.01 -28.87 3.45
N VAL A 296 3.63 -28.08 4.33
CA VAL A 296 3.02 -27.63 5.59
C VAL A 296 1.81 -26.73 5.31
N ALA A 297 1.94 -25.78 4.37
CA ALA A 297 0.85 -24.91 3.99
C ALA A 297 -0.35 -25.70 3.43
N LEU A 298 -0.11 -26.64 2.51
CA LEU A 298 -1.16 -27.49 1.95
C LEU A 298 -1.84 -28.36 3.01
N THR A 299 -1.06 -28.93 3.93
CA THR A 299 -1.60 -29.71 5.06
C THR A 299 -2.53 -28.87 5.92
N ALA A 300 -2.09 -27.67 6.31
CA ALA A 300 -2.90 -26.75 7.11
C ALA A 300 -4.18 -26.29 6.39
N ILE A 301 -4.11 -26.10 5.05
CA ILE A 301 -5.29 -25.80 4.23
C ILE A 301 -6.30 -26.95 4.26
N HIS A 302 -5.85 -28.19 4.10
CA HIS A 302 -6.70 -29.37 4.15
C HIS A 302 -7.31 -29.63 5.54
N GLU A 303 -6.59 -29.27 6.61
CA GLU A 303 -7.07 -29.36 7.99
C GLU A 303 -8.00 -28.19 8.38
N GLU A 304 -8.23 -27.23 7.48
CA GLU A 304 -9.03 -26.02 7.71
C GLU A 304 -8.54 -25.15 8.89
N THR A 305 -7.25 -25.26 9.26
CA THR A 305 -6.64 -24.50 10.36
C THR A 305 -6.10 -23.13 9.92
N VAL A 306 -6.11 -22.87 8.61
CA VAL A 306 -5.56 -21.65 8.00
C VAL A 306 -6.51 -20.46 8.09
N ARG A 307 -5.90 -19.30 8.33
CA ARG A 307 -6.56 -18.01 8.31
C ARG A 307 -6.26 -17.27 7.01
N PRO A 308 -7.16 -16.40 6.53
CA PRO A 308 -6.86 -15.54 5.39
C PRO A 308 -5.62 -14.68 5.67
N LEU A 309 -4.85 -14.33 4.65
CA LEU A 309 -3.61 -13.53 4.81
C LEU A 309 -3.81 -12.25 5.64
N SER A 310 -5.01 -11.66 5.59
CA SER A 310 -5.43 -10.52 6.40
C SER A 310 -5.37 -10.74 7.92
N GLU A 311 -5.40 -11.98 8.39
CA GLU A 311 -5.48 -12.37 9.79
C GLU A 311 -4.23 -13.11 10.29
N VAL A 312 -3.23 -13.29 9.41
CA VAL A 312 -1.96 -13.96 9.73
C VAL A 312 -0.93 -12.92 10.16
N ASP A 313 -0.33 -13.14 11.33
CA ASP A 313 0.88 -12.42 11.77
C ASP A 313 2.10 -13.10 11.14
N VAL A 314 2.51 -12.59 9.99
CA VAL A 314 3.53 -13.24 9.17
C VAL A 314 4.93 -12.94 9.73
N ALA A 315 5.62 -13.97 10.24
CA ALA A 315 6.98 -13.86 10.76
C ALA A 315 8.04 -14.62 9.95
N SER A 316 7.62 -15.56 9.10
CA SER A 316 8.53 -16.38 8.30
C SER A 316 9.17 -15.56 7.18
N VAL A 317 10.50 -15.55 7.11
CA VAL A 317 11.24 -14.96 5.97
C VAL A 317 11.00 -15.78 4.71
N ASP A 318 10.91 -17.11 4.84
CA ASP A 318 10.74 -18.02 3.71
C ASP A 318 9.35 -17.88 3.07
N GLY A 319 8.35 -17.36 3.79
CA GLY A 319 7.01 -17.07 3.28
C GLY A 319 6.80 -15.62 2.80
N ALA A 320 7.83 -14.77 2.80
CA ALA A 320 7.65 -13.34 2.54
C ALA A 320 7.18 -13.00 1.11
N TYR A 321 7.55 -13.82 0.12
CA TYR A 321 7.16 -13.65 -1.28
C TYR A 321 7.10 -15.01 -2.01
N ARG A 322 6.40 -15.08 -3.15
CA ARG A 322 6.43 -16.20 -4.11
C ARG A 322 6.29 -15.68 -5.54
N SER A 323 6.66 -16.49 -6.54
CA SER A 323 6.29 -16.15 -7.91
C SER A 323 4.78 -16.33 -8.10
N GLU A 324 4.20 -15.53 -8.99
CA GLU A 324 2.77 -15.65 -9.30
C GLU A 324 2.45 -17.02 -9.92
N ASP A 325 3.35 -17.55 -10.75
CA ASP A 325 3.20 -18.85 -11.40
C ASP A 325 3.18 -20.00 -10.38
N GLU A 326 4.06 -19.97 -9.38
CA GLU A 326 4.05 -20.96 -8.28
C GLU A 326 2.71 -20.96 -7.54
N LEU A 327 2.20 -19.79 -7.18
CA LEU A 327 0.93 -19.68 -6.48
C LEU A 327 -0.26 -20.16 -7.34
N ARG A 328 -0.21 -19.90 -8.65
CA ARG A 328 -1.20 -20.39 -9.62
C ARG A 328 -1.16 -21.91 -9.75
N GLU A 329 0.03 -22.50 -9.82
CA GLU A 329 0.24 -23.95 -9.86
C GLU A 329 -0.30 -24.63 -8.60
N LEU A 330 0.01 -24.08 -7.41
CA LEU A 330 -0.54 -24.57 -6.13
C LEU A 330 -2.06 -24.53 -6.12
N TRP A 331 -2.64 -23.42 -6.56
CA TRP A 331 -4.09 -23.26 -6.59
C TRP A 331 -4.76 -24.22 -7.57
N GLN A 332 -4.23 -24.35 -8.78
CA GLN A 332 -4.85 -25.14 -9.84
C GLN A 332 -4.61 -26.64 -9.65
N GLU A 333 -3.36 -27.06 -9.44
CA GLU A 333 -3.01 -28.48 -9.46
C GLU A 333 -3.22 -29.17 -8.11
N LYS A 334 -2.89 -28.48 -7.01
CA LYS A 334 -2.97 -29.06 -5.67
C LYS A 334 -4.36 -28.88 -5.04
N LEU A 335 -4.97 -27.71 -5.26
CA LEU A 335 -6.27 -27.36 -4.68
C LEU A 335 -7.44 -27.43 -5.66
N GLN A 336 -7.20 -27.78 -6.93
CA GLN A 336 -8.23 -27.91 -7.98
C GLN A 336 -9.08 -26.63 -8.17
N GLY A 337 -8.48 -25.47 -7.91
CA GLY A 337 -9.15 -24.19 -7.97
C GLY A 337 -9.20 -23.59 -9.38
N ASP A 338 -10.17 -22.69 -9.61
CA ASP A 338 -10.29 -21.93 -10.86
C ASP A 338 -9.28 -20.76 -10.87
N LEU A 339 -8.40 -20.72 -11.88
CA LEU A 339 -7.37 -19.68 -12.03
C LEU A 339 -7.96 -18.27 -12.22
N GLU A 340 -9.14 -18.15 -12.82
CA GLU A 340 -9.77 -16.85 -13.01
C GLU A 340 -10.24 -16.27 -11.66
N ILE A 341 -10.71 -17.14 -10.75
CA ILE A 341 -11.04 -16.77 -9.38
C ILE A 341 -9.77 -16.33 -8.63
N PHE A 342 -8.66 -17.06 -8.79
CA PHE A 342 -7.37 -16.68 -8.21
C PHE A 342 -6.94 -15.27 -8.65
N ASN A 343 -7.02 -15.00 -9.95
CA ASN A 343 -6.60 -13.71 -10.54
C ASN A 343 -7.44 -12.54 -10.03
N ASP A 344 -8.76 -12.70 -10.01
CA ASP A 344 -9.67 -11.67 -9.54
C ASP A 344 -9.48 -11.42 -8.03
N ALA A 345 -9.30 -12.49 -7.25
CA ALA A 345 -9.07 -12.41 -5.80
C ALA A 345 -7.71 -11.76 -5.44
N LEU A 346 -6.63 -12.11 -6.15
CA LEU A 346 -5.29 -11.55 -5.91
C LEU A 346 -5.27 -10.04 -6.20
N ARG A 347 -5.87 -9.62 -7.32
CA ARG A 347 -5.93 -8.19 -7.70
C ARG A 347 -6.70 -7.36 -6.69
N LEU A 348 -7.84 -7.86 -6.19
CA LEU A 348 -8.59 -7.14 -5.17
C LEU A 348 -7.78 -7.01 -3.87
N LEU A 349 -7.08 -8.08 -3.46
CA LEU A 349 -6.25 -8.06 -2.27
C LEU A 349 -5.07 -7.08 -2.39
N GLU A 350 -4.44 -7.02 -3.56
CA GLU A 350 -3.39 -6.04 -3.85
C GLU A 350 -3.91 -4.61 -3.73
N ALA A 351 -5.07 -4.31 -4.33
CA ALA A 351 -5.69 -2.99 -4.26
C ALA A 351 -6.08 -2.58 -2.83
N GLN A 352 -6.45 -3.54 -1.99
CA GLN A 352 -6.71 -3.33 -0.55
C GLN A 352 -5.43 -3.20 0.29
N GLY A 353 -4.26 -3.36 -0.33
CA GLY A 353 -2.95 -3.27 0.32
C GLY A 353 -2.58 -4.51 1.14
N GLY A 354 -3.26 -5.64 0.92
CA GLY A 354 -2.97 -6.90 1.61
C GLY A 354 -1.70 -7.60 1.10
N VAL A 355 -1.36 -7.39 -0.18
CA VAL A 355 -0.13 -7.86 -0.85
C VAL A 355 0.43 -6.76 -1.74
N TYR A 356 1.66 -6.92 -2.21
CA TYR A 356 2.24 -6.13 -3.30
C TYR A 356 2.61 -7.06 -4.45
N VAL A 357 2.21 -6.74 -5.69
CA VAL A 357 2.51 -7.56 -6.86
C VAL A 357 3.30 -6.74 -7.88
N ASP A 358 4.45 -7.25 -8.30
CA ASP A 358 5.26 -6.63 -9.34
C ASP A 358 6.16 -7.67 -10.02
N CYS A 359 6.45 -7.49 -11.31
CA CYS A 359 7.37 -8.35 -12.07
C CYS A 359 7.15 -9.87 -11.85
N CYS A 360 5.88 -10.31 -11.84
CA CYS A 360 5.46 -11.69 -11.58
C CYS A 360 5.83 -12.24 -10.19
N ILE A 361 6.11 -11.37 -9.23
CA ILE A 361 6.35 -11.70 -7.83
C ILE A 361 5.20 -11.16 -6.98
N VAL A 362 4.67 -12.02 -6.12
CA VAL A 362 3.69 -11.68 -5.10
C VAL A 362 4.40 -11.58 -3.76
N PHE A 363 4.53 -10.37 -3.24
CA PHE A 363 5.01 -10.11 -1.90
C PHE A 363 3.86 -10.25 -0.92
N LEU A 364 3.81 -11.41 -0.27
CA LEU A 364 2.82 -11.76 0.75
C LEU A 364 3.02 -10.95 2.04
N GLN A 365 4.24 -10.47 2.26
CA GLN A 365 4.62 -9.48 3.25
C GLN A 365 5.02 -8.18 2.53
N PRO A 366 4.13 -7.17 2.40
CA PRO A 366 4.48 -5.94 1.69
C PRO A 366 5.70 -5.19 2.26
N ASP A 367 5.95 -5.29 3.58
CA ASP A 367 7.14 -4.71 4.21
C ASP A 367 8.46 -5.39 3.76
N PHE A 368 8.40 -6.58 3.16
CA PHE A 368 9.57 -7.30 2.68
C PHE A 368 10.30 -6.55 1.56
N VAL A 369 9.58 -5.90 0.65
CA VAL A 369 10.17 -5.02 -0.38
C VAL A 369 11.07 -3.97 0.27
N SER A 370 10.65 -3.48 1.44
CA SER A 370 11.47 -2.53 2.17
C SER A 370 12.71 -3.15 2.79
N LYS A 371 12.65 -4.40 3.23
CA LYS A 371 13.83 -5.15 3.69
C LYS A 371 14.84 -5.34 2.54
N ILE A 372 14.36 -5.61 1.31
CA ILE A 372 15.17 -5.72 0.09
C ILE A 372 15.97 -4.43 -0.16
N VAL A 373 15.27 -3.30 -0.23
CA VAL A 373 15.91 -2.00 -0.49
C VAL A 373 16.84 -1.59 0.66
N LYS A 374 16.45 -1.85 1.93
CA LYS A 374 17.31 -1.59 3.11
C LYS A 374 18.64 -2.32 3.02
N ALA A 375 18.64 -3.57 2.55
CA ALA A 375 19.86 -4.35 2.38
C ALA A 375 20.81 -3.73 1.35
N LEU A 376 20.27 -3.12 0.28
CA LEU A 376 21.05 -2.42 -0.74
C LEU A 376 21.62 -1.09 -0.22
N LEU A 377 20.86 -0.36 0.60
CA LEU A 377 21.23 0.97 1.13
C LEU A 377 21.97 0.92 2.47
N ASN A 378 22.54 -0.23 2.85
CA ASN A 378 23.14 -0.41 4.16
C ASN A 378 24.45 0.39 4.31
N HIS A 379 24.45 1.40 5.19
CA HIS A 379 25.63 2.26 5.46
C HIS A 379 26.87 1.46 5.92
N LYS A 380 26.68 0.29 6.54
CA LYS A 380 27.79 -0.60 6.93
C LYS A 380 28.64 -1.07 5.75
N LEU A 381 28.09 -1.07 4.53
CA LEU A 381 28.85 -1.44 3.32
C LEU A 381 30.04 -0.49 3.10
N ALA A 382 29.86 0.81 3.37
CA ALA A 382 30.95 1.77 3.28
C ALA A 382 31.99 1.59 4.40
N GLU A 383 31.59 1.10 5.57
CA GLU A 383 32.50 0.77 6.68
C GLU A 383 33.34 -0.47 6.34
N TYR A 384 32.73 -1.50 5.73
CA TYR A 384 33.43 -2.68 5.27
C TYR A 384 34.51 -2.37 4.22
N VAL A 385 34.24 -1.44 3.29
CA VAL A 385 35.25 -0.97 2.33
C VAL A 385 36.42 -0.25 3.05
N LYS A 386 36.13 0.53 4.09
CA LYS A 386 37.15 1.23 4.89
C LYS A 386 37.94 0.32 5.83
N SER A 387 37.39 -0.82 6.23
CA SER A 387 37.97 -1.77 7.20
C SER A 387 38.09 -3.18 6.61
N PRO A 388 39.17 -3.47 5.85
CA PRO A 388 39.32 -4.74 5.13
C PRO A 388 39.18 -5.98 6.02
N ASN A 389 39.68 -5.95 7.25
CA ASN A 389 39.63 -7.11 8.15
C ASN A 389 38.20 -7.53 8.50
N GLN A 390 37.31 -6.56 8.76
CA GLN A 390 35.89 -6.84 9.05
C GLN A 390 35.16 -7.40 7.82
N LEU A 391 35.51 -6.91 6.62
CA LEU A 391 34.98 -7.46 5.37
C LEU A 391 35.47 -8.89 5.15
N TYR A 392 36.76 -9.17 5.38
CA TYR A 392 37.32 -10.52 5.25
C TYR A 392 36.63 -11.52 6.19
N GLU A 393 36.41 -11.15 7.46
CA GLU A 393 35.66 -11.99 8.41
C GLU A 393 34.22 -12.23 7.94
N ALA A 394 33.49 -11.17 7.58
CA ALA A 394 32.11 -11.30 7.11
C ALA A 394 31.97 -12.13 5.82
N LEU A 395 32.92 -12.02 4.88
CA LEU A 395 32.92 -12.79 3.63
C LEU A 395 33.35 -14.24 3.85
N HIS A 396 34.27 -14.48 4.80
CA HIS A 396 34.67 -15.82 5.20
C HIS A 396 33.51 -16.55 5.91
N ASP A 397 32.80 -15.87 6.80
CA ASP A 397 31.60 -16.39 7.47
C ASP A 397 30.47 -16.67 6.46
N PHE A 398 30.40 -15.88 5.39
CA PHE A 398 29.50 -16.13 4.26
C PHE A 398 29.93 -17.34 3.39
N GLY A 399 31.13 -17.89 3.60
CA GLY A 399 31.62 -19.09 2.94
C GLY A 399 32.46 -18.84 1.69
N LEU A 400 32.76 -17.60 1.33
CA LEU A 400 33.65 -17.28 0.21
C LEU A 400 35.10 -17.56 0.58
N ARG A 401 35.90 -18.07 -0.39
CA ARG A 401 37.31 -18.39 -0.14
C ARG A 401 38.26 -17.86 -1.22
N GLY A 402 39.48 -17.52 -0.79
CA GLY A 402 40.60 -17.21 -1.68
C GLY A 402 40.29 -16.14 -2.73
N ASN A 403 40.37 -16.51 -4.01
CA ASN A 403 40.18 -15.59 -5.15
C ASN A 403 38.75 -15.04 -5.26
N GLU A 404 37.75 -15.69 -4.68
CA GLU A 404 36.37 -15.20 -4.67
C GLU A 404 36.23 -13.95 -3.82
N ILE A 405 36.92 -13.90 -2.68
CA ILE A 405 36.92 -12.74 -1.78
C ILE A 405 37.52 -11.51 -2.50
N ALA A 406 38.61 -11.70 -3.25
CA ALA A 406 39.26 -10.61 -3.97
C ALA A 406 38.36 -10.02 -5.07
N LYS A 407 37.69 -10.88 -5.86
CA LYS A 407 36.71 -10.44 -6.87
C LYS A 407 35.52 -9.74 -6.23
N PHE A 408 34.99 -10.32 -5.16
CA PHE A 408 33.85 -9.77 -4.44
C PHE A 408 34.16 -8.41 -3.83
N LYS A 409 35.35 -8.24 -3.23
CA LYS A 409 35.81 -6.95 -2.71
C LYS A 409 35.83 -5.87 -3.79
N GLN A 410 36.35 -6.19 -4.97
CA GLN A 410 36.36 -5.25 -6.10
C GLN A 410 34.94 -4.89 -6.56
N SER A 411 34.02 -5.86 -6.61
CA SER A 411 32.60 -5.60 -6.90
C SER A 411 31.99 -4.67 -5.85
N LEU A 412 32.26 -4.91 -4.55
CA LEU A 412 31.72 -4.11 -3.45
C LEU A 412 32.26 -2.67 -3.46
N GLU A 413 33.56 -2.47 -3.71
CA GLU A 413 34.17 -1.15 -3.88
C GLU A 413 33.50 -0.37 -5.01
N ARG A 414 33.30 -1.01 -6.17
CA ARG A 414 32.58 -0.39 -7.31
C ARG A 414 31.14 -0.04 -6.96
N TYR A 415 30.44 -0.88 -6.21
CA TYR A 415 29.08 -0.60 -5.77
C TYR A 415 29.04 0.61 -4.83
N VAL A 416 29.91 0.66 -3.81
CA VAL A 416 29.94 1.76 -2.83
C VAL A 416 30.36 3.09 -3.46
N GLU A 417 31.31 3.07 -4.40
CA GLU A 417 31.84 4.29 -5.02
C GLU A 417 31.00 4.79 -6.20
N HIS A 418 30.46 3.87 -7.02
CA HIS A 418 29.84 4.19 -8.31
C HIS A 418 28.38 3.71 -8.44
N GLY A 419 27.87 2.95 -7.48
CA GLY A 419 26.53 2.35 -7.55
C GLY A 419 26.42 1.16 -8.52
N ASP A 420 27.55 0.57 -8.95
CA ASP A 420 27.57 -0.60 -9.86
C ASP A 420 27.13 -1.88 -9.13
N LEU A 421 25.82 -2.16 -9.14
CA LEU A 421 25.24 -3.35 -8.51
C LEU A 421 25.39 -4.56 -9.43
N ARG A 422 26.24 -5.51 -9.02
CA ARG A 422 26.47 -6.76 -9.75
C ARG A 422 25.76 -7.93 -9.10
N GLY A 423 25.40 -8.93 -9.92
CA GLY A 423 24.64 -10.10 -9.47
C GLY A 423 25.35 -10.95 -8.40
N ASP A 424 26.69 -10.95 -8.39
CA ASP A 424 27.50 -11.62 -7.36
C ASP A 424 27.35 -10.99 -5.98
N LEU A 425 27.07 -9.68 -5.90
CA LEU A 425 26.83 -8.98 -4.63
C LEU A 425 25.46 -9.32 -4.02
N LEU A 426 24.46 -9.65 -4.84
CA LEU A 426 23.08 -9.83 -4.38
C LEU A 426 22.94 -10.97 -3.38
N SER A 427 23.63 -12.09 -3.62
CA SER A 427 23.62 -13.24 -2.71
C SER A 427 24.15 -12.89 -1.32
N PHE A 428 25.13 -12.00 -1.24
CA PHE A 428 25.65 -11.51 0.02
C PHE A 428 24.76 -10.43 0.63
N LEU A 429 24.29 -9.46 -0.16
CA LEU A 429 23.46 -8.35 0.32
C LEU A 429 22.12 -8.85 0.87
N TRP A 430 21.51 -9.83 0.20
CA TRP A 430 20.21 -10.39 0.56
C TRP A 430 20.28 -11.72 1.33
N ARG A 431 21.45 -12.10 1.87
CA ARG A 431 21.64 -13.36 2.60
C ARG A 431 20.64 -13.59 3.74
N ASP A 432 20.31 -12.52 4.47
CA ASP A 432 19.39 -12.57 5.61
C ASP A 432 17.92 -12.59 5.15
N LEU A 433 17.66 -12.26 3.88
CA LEU A 433 16.34 -12.23 3.26
C LEU A 433 15.99 -13.53 2.55
N ARG A 434 16.96 -14.44 2.36
CA ARG A 434 16.78 -15.75 1.71
C ARG A 434 16.05 -15.68 0.37
N ILE A 435 16.33 -14.64 -0.40
CA ILE A 435 15.80 -14.49 -1.76
C ILE A 435 16.46 -15.56 -2.65
N ARG A 436 15.66 -16.23 -3.47
CA ARG A 436 16.15 -17.29 -4.37
C ARG A 436 16.88 -16.64 -5.53
N SER A 437 18.03 -17.19 -5.90
CA SER A 437 18.87 -16.63 -6.98
C SER A 437 18.15 -16.49 -8.32
N GLN A 438 17.21 -17.40 -8.62
CA GLN A 438 16.37 -17.33 -9.81
C GLN A 438 15.45 -16.11 -9.85
N ASP A 439 15.11 -15.54 -8.68
CA ASP A 439 14.18 -14.42 -8.56
C ASP A 439 14.90 -13.05 -8.55
N TYR A 440 16.24 -13.02 -8.52
CA TYR A 440 17.03 -11.78 -8.44
C TYR A 440 16.76 -10.82 -9.59
N GLU A 441 16.64 -11.33 -10.82
CA GLU A 441 16.41 -10.48 -12.00
C GLU A 441 15.06 -9.78 -11.93
N ASN A 442 14.01 -10.50 -11.52
CA ASN A 442 12.67 -9.95 -11.37
C ASN A 442 12.61 -8.92 -10.23
N ILE A 443 13.29 -9.18 -9.11
CA ILE A 443 13.36 -8.26 -7.97
C ILE A 443 14.14 -6.98 -8.29
N ILE A 444 15.15 -7.04 -9.15
CA ILE A 444 15.90 -5.86 -9.60
C ILE A 444 15.09 -5.00 -10.57
N ARG A 445 14.20 -5.62 -11.36
CA ARG A 445 13.36 -4.91 -12.34
C ARG A 445 12.22 -4.13 -11.69
N MET A 446 11.75 -4.58 -10.53
CA MET A 446 10.83 -3.85 -9.64
C MET A 446 11.48 -2.56 -9.16
#